data_AF-A0A530KPM2-F1
#
_entry.id   AF-A0A530KPM2-F1
#
_cell.length_a   1.000
_cell.length_b   1.000
_cell.length_c   1.000
_cell.angle_alpha   90.00
_cell.angle_beta   90.00
_cell.angle_gamma   90.00
#
_symmetry.space_group_name_H-M   'P 1'
#
loop_
_entity.id
_entity.type
_entity.pdbx_description
1 polymer ?
#
loop_
_entity_poly.entity_id
_entity_poly.type
_entity_poly.pdbx_seq_one_letter_code
_entity_poly.pdbx_strand_id
1 'polypeptide(L)' 'MDNVYAWRLGEACSDAIKQPAGDPIDTGWALAKTLHAKGFDIVPREKLSFLDRRETINEMCGLK' A
#
# COMPACT_ATOMS: atom_id res chain seq x y z
N MET A 1 3.38 -14.14 -15.40
CA MET A 1 2.80 -13.19 -14.45
C MET A 1 1.35 -13.61 -14.26
N ASP A 2 0.98 -13.99 -13.04
CA ASP A 2 -0.28 -14.70 -12.76
C ASP A 2 -1.48 -13.74 -12.88
N ASN A 3 -2.50 -14.10 -13.67
CA ASN A 3 -3.71 -13.28 -13.85
C ASN A 3 -4.43 -13.03 -12.52
N VAL A 4 -4.28 -13.95 -11.56
CA VAL A 4 -4.75 -13.82 -10.18
C VAL A 4 -4.07 -12.65 -9.46
N TYR A 5 -2.77 -12.44 -9.69
CA TYR A 5 -2.02 -11.33 -9.08
C TYR A 5 -2.52 -9.97 -9.59
N ALA A 6 -2.74 -9.85 -10.90
CA ALA A 6 -3.28 -8.62 -11.48
C ALA A 6 -4.71 -8.34 -10.99
N TRP A 7 -5.53 -9.37 -10.85
CA TRP A 7 -6.89 -9.25 -10.31
C TRP A 7 -6.90 -8.78 -8.85
N ARG A 8 -6.08 -9.39 -7.98
CA ARG A 8 -5.98 -8.98 -6.57
C ARG A 8 -5.49 -7.55 -6.40
N LEU A 9 -4.54 -7.11 -7.25
CA LEU A 9 -4.08 -5.72 -7.30
C LEU A 9 -5.23 -4.79 -7.69
N GLY A 10 -5.99 -5.14 -8.73
CA GLY A 10 -7.15 -4.36 -9.17
C GLY A 10 -8.23 -4.24 -8.09
N GLU A 11 -8.55 -5.33 -7.38
CA GLU A 11 -9.46 -5.31 -6.24
C GLU A 11 -8.97 -4.38 -5.13
N ALA A 12 -7.69 -4.48 -4.73
CA ALA A 12 -7.12 -3.64 -3.67
C ALA A 12 -7.25 -2.14 -3.98
N CYS A 13 -7.00 -1.76 -5.24
CA CYS A 13 -7.15 -0.38 -5.71
C CYS A 13 -8.61 0.06 -5.73
N SER A 14 -9.53 -0.81 -6.19
CA SER A 14 -10.96 -0.50 -6.22
C SER A 14 -11.52 -0.28 -4.81
N ASP A 15 -11.11 -1.12 -3.85
CA ASP A 15 -11.59 -1.04 -2.47
C ASP A 15 -11.00 0.16 -1.71
N ALA A 16 -9.76 0.56 -2.03
CA ALA A 16 -9.17 1.79 -1.49
C ALA A 16 -9.96 3.04 -1.90
N ILE A 17 -10.39 3.13 -3.17
CA ILE A 17 -11.13 4.29 -3.71
C ILE A 17 -12.53 4.43 -3.10
N LYS A 18 -13.15 3.31 -2.70
CA LYS A 18 -14.48 3.32 -2.06
C LYS A 18 -14.43 3.79 -0.60
N GLN A 19 -13.26 3.81 0.02
CA GLN A 19 -13.13 4.27 1.40
C GLN A 19 -13.27 5.80 1.45
N PRO A 20 -14.07 6.34 2.38
CA PRO A 20 -14.15 7.78 2.57
C PRO A 20 -12.80 8.27 3.11
N ALA A 21 -12.00 8.89 2.25
CA ALA A 21 -10.77 9.57 2.62
C ALA A 21 -11.00 11.09 2.49
N GLY A 22 -10.68 11.84 3.56
CA GLY A 22 -10.87 13.29 3.58
C GLY A 22 -9.82 14.02 2.75
N ASP A 23 -8.58 13.51 2.75
CA ASP A 23 -7.45 14.10 2.06
C ASP A 23 -6.59 13.05 1.32
N PRO A 24 -5.62 13.49 0.48
CA PRO A 24 -4.75 12.58 -0.26
C PRO A 24 -3.85 11.70 0.61
N ILE A 25 -3.52 12.12 1.84
CA ILE A 25 -2.70 11.34 2.78
C ILE A 25 -3.52 10.17 3.28
N ASP A 26 -4.75 10.42 3.73
CA ASP A 26 -5.69 9.38 4.14
C ASP A 26 -5.99 8.40 3.00
N THR A 27 -6.10 8.91 1.77
CA THR A 27 -6.31 8.08 0.57
C THR A 27 -5.13 7.15 0.33
N GLY A 28 -3.90 7.69 0.39
CA GLY A 28 -2.68 6.90 0.25
C GLY A 28 -2.54 5.85 1.36
N TRP A 29 -2.96 6.20 2.58
CA TRP A 29 -2.93 5.29 3.71
C TRP A 29 -3.95 4.16 3.61
N ALA A 30 -5.17 4.46 3.17
CA ALA A 30 -6.20 3.46 2.87
C ALA A 30 -5.74 2.46 1.80
N LEU A 31 -5.05 2.95 0.76
CA LEU A 31 -4.48 2.11 -0.30
C LEU A 31 -3.37 1.19 0.22
N ALA A 32 -2.47 1.68 1.08
CA ALA A 32 -1.43 0.86 1.66
C ALA A 32 -2.01 -0.30 2.49
N LYS A 33 -3.05 -0.02 3.27
CA LYS A 33 -3.77 -1.05 4.06
C LYS A 33 -4.43 -2.10 3.20
N THR A 34 -5.15 -1.71 2.14
CA THR A 34 -5.86 -2.68 1.28
C THR A 34 -4.90 -3.54 0.48
N LEU A 35 -3.79 -2.96 0.01
CA LEU A 35 -2.73 -3.72 -0.67
C LEU A 35 -2.12 -4.76 0.28
N HIS A 36 -1.77 -4.37 1.50
CA HIS A 36 -1.25 -5.30 2.50
C HIS A 36 -2.24 -6.42 2.83
N ALA A 37 -3.53 -6.09 3.03
CA ALA A 37 -4.57 -7.08 3.28
C ALA A 37 -4.78 -8.08 2.13
N LYS A 38 -4.41 -7.72 0.90
CA LYS A 38 -4.45 -8.59 -0.29
C LYS A 38 -3.12 -9.31 -0.56
N GLY A 39 -2.14 -9.17 0.33
CA GLY A 39 -0.84 -9.84 0.28
C GLY A 39 0.23 -9.10 -0.53
N PHE A 40 0.10 -7.77 -0.66
CA PHE A 40 1.09 -6.93 -1.34
C PHE A 40 1.82 -6.02 -0.34
N ASP A 41 3.15 -6.03 -0.41
CA ASP A 41 3.97 -5.03 0.26
C ASP A 41 4.40 -3.94 -0.73
N ILE A 42 4.31 -2.68 -0.29
CA ILE A 42 4.75 -1.54 -1.10
C ILE A 42 6.17 -1.20 -0.73
N VAL A 43 7.09 -1.33 -1.69
CA VAL A 43 8.49 -0.96 -1.54
C VAL A 43 8.72 0.39 -2.22
N PRO A 44 9.17 1.44 -1.51
CA PRO A 44 9.52 2.69 -2.13
C PRO A 44 10.71 2.48 -3.07
N ARG A 45 10.63 3.06 -4.27
CA ARG A 45 11.70 2.96 -5.27
C ARG A 45 13.00 3.61 -4.79
N GLU A 46 12.89 4.67 -4.00
CA GLU A 46 14.00 5.37 -3.36
C GLU A 46 13.63 5.67 -1.91
N LYS A 47 14.59 5.49 -0.99
CA LYS A 47 14.39 5.83 0.41
C LYS A 47 14.48 7.34 0.59
N LEU A 48 13.55 7.91 1.36
CA LEU A 48 13.58 9.34 1.73
C LEU A 48 14.79 9.69 2.60
N SER A 49 15.34 8.71 3.33
CA SER A 49 16.54 8.87 4.16
C SER A 49 17.36 7.58 4.14
N PHE A 50 18.68 7.72 4.01
CA PHE A 50 19.63 6.60 4.11
C PHE A 50 19.69 5.99 5.52
N LEU A 51 19.20 6.71 6.54
CA LEU A 51 19.11 6.23 7.91
C LEU A 51 17.84 5.41 8.16
N ASP A 52 16.88 5.43 7.24
CA ASP A 52 15.64 4.66 7.41
C ASP A 52 15.88 3.18 7.14
N ARG A 53 15.75 2.38 8.21
CA ARG A 53 15.91 0.93 8.17
C ARG A 53 14.66 0.21 7.64
N ARG A 54 13.53 0.90 7.56
CA ARG A 54 12.29 0.32 7.06
C ARG A 54 12.37 0.14 5.54
N GLU A 55 11.93 -1.01 5.06
CA GLU A 55 12.00 -1.43 3.66
C GLU A 55 10.67 -1.26 2.94
N THR A 56 9.54 -1.32 3.66
CA THR A 56 8.21 -1.21 3.07
C THR A 56 7.45 -0.03 3.66
N ILE A 57 6.50 0.53 2.90
CA ILE A 57 5.54 1.51 3.43
C ILE A 57 4.75 0.91 4.59
N ASN A 58 4.52 -0.41 4.56
CA ASN A 58 3.82 -1.13 5.61
C ASN A 58 4.57 -1.00 6.95
N GLU A 59 5.89 -1.21 6.95
CA GLU A 59 6.74 -0.96 8.12
C GLU A 59 6.80 0.52 8.51
N MET A 60 6.87 1.43 7.52
CA MET A 60 6.87 2.88 7.76
C MET A 60 5.62 3.35 8.48
N CYS A 61 4.49 2.71 8.21
CA CYS A 61 3.21 3.08 8.75
C CYS A 61 2.68 2.11 9.83
N GLY A 62 3.47 1.12 10.24
CA GLY A 62 3.16 0.23 11.35
C GLY A 62 2.11 -0.86 11.08
N LEU A 63 1.93 -1.25 9.82
CA LEU A 63 1.16 -2.45 9.46
C LEU A 63 2.02 -3.69 9.79
N LYS A 64 1.46 -4.63 10.55
CA LYS A 64 2.10 -5.90 10.94
C LYS A 64 1.56 -7.05 10.12
#